data_AF-A0A7S1WKY5-F1
#
_entry.id   AF-A0A7S1WKY5-F1
#
_cell.length_a   1.000
_cell.length_b   1.000
_cell.length_c   1.000
_cell.angle_alpha   90.00
_cell.angle_beta   90.00
_cell.angle_gamma   90.00
#
_symmetry.space_group_name_H-M   'P 1'
#
loop_
_entity.id
_entity.type
_entity.pdbx_description
1 polymer ?
#
loop_
_entity_poly.entity_id
_entity_poly.type
_entity_poly.pdbx_seq_one_letter_code
_entity_poly.pdbx_strand_id
1 'polypeptide(L)'
;NASVRFFCASRPAANVTESPKCAYNFRVALPECCGAPQPTPRPAPHPPGHWSMWLPLGVAAAALLIAVCMCRRLSAKLPAPPVPARPRGGEESVEARADSELGVSDLELGVSELKSEELGVSVAYLLSAFPQEARAATGQQDPDFHAICEALAVGPAGKGGGRVCPRDGRPGCSIVDALAGPHRGRCTHFVSWCWNYTLSEVVSAIGQWVQDSGSDPAATFLWMCFFCNNQFRIVQDRTQAGSDSLQGIFEEHLALSGRMLLLLNSYAEPTYITRAWCIFECYVAVTTGIPITVILPATAEASFQQVVGSRLHEVRDTFRQLDAQRAVASYQADEDTIKDIIRNSDGGFEAINGVVKGQLLQWLASRFQGYMSGGP
;
A
#
# COMPACT_ATOMS: atom_id res chain seq x y z
N ASN A 1 55.41 -10.75 -5.48
CA ASN A 1 56.15 -11.27 -4.31
C ASN A 1 55.27 -11.12 -3.08
N ALA A 2 54.40 -12.09 -2.85
CA ALA A 2 54.64 -13.26 -2.00
C ALA A 2 53.94 -12.99 -0.64
N SER A 3 52.67 -13.37 -0.51
CA SER A 3 52.19 -14.70 -0.07
C SER A 3 52.38 -14.94 1.42
N VAL A 4 51.28 -14.89 2.17
CA VAL A 4 51.15 -15.53 3.49
C VAL A 4 49.98 -16.50 3.38
N ARG A 5 50.27 -17.79 3.58
CA ARG A 5 49.29 -18.84 3.86
C ARG A 5 49.89 -19.90 4.77
N PHE A 6 48.96 -20.60 5.43
CA PHE A 6 49.04 -21.87 6.13
C PHE A 6 49.29 -21.78 7.64
N PHE A 7 48.55 -22.47 8.52
CA PHE A 7 47.27 -23.23 8.49
C PHE A 7 47.00 -23.60 9.98
N CYS A 8 45.76 -23.53 10.47
CA CYS A 8 44.92 -24.69 10.86
C CYS A 8 45.38 -25.41 12.14
N ALA A 9 44.64 -25.35 13.24
CA ALA A 9 43.60 -26.29 13.70
C ALA A 9 43.85 -26.38 15.24
N SER A 10 42.95 -26.59 16.20
CA SER A 10 41.79 -27.47 16.31
C SER A 10 41.04 -27.09 17.60
N ARG A 11 39.71 -27.22 17.65
CA ARG A 11 38.89 -27.32 18.89
C ARG A 11 39.01 -28.78 19.47
N PRO A 12 38.34 -29.23 20.58
CA PRO A 12 37.29 -28.61 21.44
C PRO A 12 37.37 -28.92 22.97
N ALA A 13 36.31 -28.49 23.70
CA ALA A 13 35.81 -28.96 25.02
C ALA A 13 36.54 -28.45 26.29
N ALA A 14 35.95 -28.27 27.48
CA ALA A 14 34.66 -28.63 28.06
C ALA A 14 34.30 -27.64 29.21
N ASN A 15 33.02 -27.64 29.60
CA ASN A 15 32.42 -26.90 30.72
C ASN A 15 33.00 -27.26 32.10
N VAL A 16 33.20 -26.26 32.97
CA VAL A 16 33.10 -26.42 34.43
C VAL A 16 32.44 -25.16 35.02
N THR A 17 31.29 -25.37 35.64
CA THR A 17 30.58 -24.46 36.55
C THR A 17 31.20 -24.56 37.95
N GLU A 18 31.48 -23.42 38.60
CA GLU A 18 31.36 -23.29 40.06
C GLU A 18 31.53 -21.81 40.51
N SER A 19 30.53 -21.31 41.21
CA SER A 19 30.55 -20.13 42.11
C SER A 19 30.79 -20.61 43.56
N PRO A 20 30.81 -19.78 44.62
CA PRO A 20 31.06 -18.34 44.78
C PRO A 20 32.14 -18.07 45.88
N LYS A 21 32.51 -16.80 46.16
CA LYS A 21 32.64 -16.25 47.53
C LYS A 21 33.20 -14.81 47.58
N CYS A 22 32.57 -14.04 48.46
CA CYS A 22 32.98 -12.74 49.01
C CYS A 22 34.44 -12.67 49.46
N ALA A 23 35.05 -11.48 49.35
CA ALA A 23 35.79 -10.87 50.46
C ALA A 23 35.95 -9.35 50.26
N TYR A 24 35.61 -8.65 51.33
CA TYR A 24 35.79 -7.22 51.56
C TYR A 24 37.27 -6.86 51.83
N ASN A 25 37.53 -5.54 51.92
CA ASN A 25 38.53 -4.85 52.78
C ASN A 25 39.98 -4.66 52.21
N PHE A 26 40.73 -3.55 52.35
CA PHE A 26 40.70 -2.38 53.26
C PHE A 26 41.56 -1.21 52.69
N ARG A 27 41.23 0.01 53.14
CA ARG A 27 41.89 1.36 53.17
C ARG A 27 43.38 1.53 52.83
N VAL A 28 43.77 2.74 52.36
CA VAL A 28 44.60 3.75 53.07
C VAL A 28 44.29 5.17 52.57
N ALA A 29 44.31 6.17 53.47
CA ALA A 29 43.92 7.56 53.28
C ALA A 29 45.09 8.56 53.43
N LEU A 30 44.79 9.83 53.07
CA LEU A 30 45.33 11.15 53.51
C LEU A 30 46.26 11.91 52.54
N PRO A 31 46.35 13.27 52.59
CA PRO A 31 45.77 14.22 53.56
C PRO A 31 45.03 15.46 52.99
N GLU A 32 44.45 16.21 53.92
CA GLU A 32 43.61 17.41 53.82
C GLU A 32 44.33 18.70 53.36
N CYS A 33 43.57 19.63 52.75
CA CYS A 33 43.84 21.08 52.77
C CYS A 33 42.51 21.86 52.84
N CYS A 34 42.52 22.90 53.65
CA CYS A 34 41.36 23.66 54.13
C CYS A 34 40.80 24.69 53.14
N GLY A 35 39.46 24.76 53.04
CA GLY A 35 38.64 25.98 53.19
C GLY A 35 38.50 27.00 52.03
N ALA A 36 37.34 26.99 51.36
CA ALA A 36 36.66 28.18 50.79
C ALA A 36 35.16 27.88 50.50
N PRO A 37 34.25 28.88 50.51
CA PRO A 37 32.81 28.68 50.74
C PRO A 37 32.02 28.23 49.49
N GLN A 38 30.92 27.50 49.75
CA GLN A 38 29.96 26.97 48.77
C GLN A 38 29.32 28.05 47.87
N PRO A 39 29.26 27.87 46.53
CA PRO A 39 28.37 28.63 45.68
C PRO A 39 26.96 28.03 45.70
N THR A 40 25.94 28.85 45.93
CA THR A 40 24.52 28.49 45.79
C THR A 40 24.21 28.01 44.37
N PRO A 41 23.45 26.91 44.18
CA PRO A 41 23.05 26.46 42.85
C PRO A 41 22.05 27.44 42.22
N ARG A 42 22.25 27.76 40.93
CA ARG A 42 21.30 28.54 40.12
C ARG A 42 19.96 27.78 40.00
N PRO A 43 18.80 28.47 39.99
CA PRO A 43 17.53 27.81 39.71
C PRO A 43 17.52 27.28 38.27
N ALA A 44 17.04 26.05 38.11
CA ALA A 44 16.84 25.42 36.82
C ALA A 44 15.83 26.22 35.97
N PRO A 45 15.99 26.28 34.63
CA PRO A 45 15.02 26.93 33.77
C PRO A 45 13.66 26.20 33.86
N HIS A 46 12.58 26.98 33.98
CA HIS A 46 11.22 26.45 33.97
C HIS A 46 10.92 25.74 32.64
N PRO A 47 10.20 24.61 32.64
CA PRO A 47 9.75 23.98 31.41
C PRO A 47 8.80 24.91 30.65
N PRO A 48 8.83 24.93 29.29
CA PRO A 48 7.92 25.74 28.51
C PRO A 48 6.47 25.33 28.80
N GLY A 49 5.61 26.33 28.92
CA GLY A 49 4.20 26.16 29.29
C GLY A 49 3.45 25.26 28.32
N HIS A 50 2.55 24.46 28.87
CA HIS A 50 1.72 23.41 28.26
C HIS A 50 0.80 23.86 27.10
N TRP A 51 0.98 25.05 26.54
CA TRP A 51 0.16 25.62 25.46
C TRP A 51 0.91 25.67 24.10
N SER A 52 2.24 25.54 24.08
CA SER A 52 3.01 25.52 22.81
C SER A 52 2.98 24.18 22.06
N MET A 53 2.53 23.09 22.71
CA MET A 53 2.37 21.78 22.08
C MET A 53 1.00 21.56 21.43
N TRP A 54 -0.02 22.38 21.74
CA TRP A 54 -1.39 22.18 21.24
C TRP A 54 -1.75 23.06 20.04
N LEU A 55 -0.97 24.10 19.75
CA LEU A 55 -1.14 24.92 18.55
C LEU A 55 -0.99 24.12 17.22
N PRO A 56 0.02 23.25 17.03
CA PRO A 56 0.15 22.50 15.78
C PRO A 56 -0.93 21.40 15.61
N LEU A 57 -1.40 20.80 16.71
CA LEU A 57 -2.49 19.81 16.69
C LEU A 57 -3.84 20.43 16.30
N GLY A 58 -4.14 21.64 16.78
CA GLY A 58 -5.37 22.36 16.40
C GLY A 58 -5.38 22.83 14.95
N VAL A 59 -4.22 23.18 14.38
CA VAL A 59 -4.10 23.61 12.98
C VAL A 59 -4.24 22.42 12.01
N ALA A 60 -3.71 21.24 12.36
CA ALA A 60 -3.87 20.02 11.56
C ALA A 60 -5.34 19.53 11.53
N ALA A 61 -6.04 19.54 12.67
CA ALA A 61 -7.45 19.18 12.74
C ALA A 61 -8.36 20.16 11.97
N ALA A 62 -8.04 21.46 12.00
CA ALA A 62 -8.75 22.47 11.21
C ALA A 62 -8.50 22.29 9.70
N ALA A 63 -7.27 21.96 9.28
CA ALA A 63 -6.95 21.66 7.89
C ALA A 63 -7.70 20.40 7.38
N LEU A 64 -7.82 19.37 8.23
CA LEU A 64 -8.56 18.14 7.94
C LEU A 64 -10.07 18.42 7.74
N LEU A 65 -10.68 19.22 8.61
CA LEU A 65 -12.09 19.61 8.48
C LEU A 65 -12.35 20.48 7.24
N ILE A 66 -11.42 21.36 6.89
CA ILE A 66 -11.51 22.20 5.68
C ILE A 66 -11.39 21.33 4.43
N ALA A 67 -10.44 20.39 4.37
CA ALA A 67 -10.28 19.46 3.24
C ALA A 67 -11.53 18.59 3.04
N VAL A 68 -12.08 18.01 4.12
CA VAL A 68 -13.32 17.21 4.06
C VAL A 68 -14.52 18.04 3.60
N CYS A 69 -14.64 19.30 4.05
CA CYS A 69 -15.71 20.19 3.61
C CYS A 69 -15.56 20.62 2.14
N MET A 70 -14.32 20.81 1.66
CA MET A 70 -14.05 21.15 0.24
C MET A 70 -14.33 19.96 -0.68
N CYS A 71 -13.92 18.74 -0.31
CA CYS A 71 -14.23 17.52 -1.06
C CYS A 71 -15.74 17.26 -1.16
N ARG A 72 -16.50 17.45 -0.07
CA ARG A 72 -17.98 17.34 -0.10
C ARG A 72 -18.64 18.35 -1.04
N ARG A 73 -18.11 19.58 -1.13
CA ARG A 73 -18.64 20.61 -2.04
C ARG A 73 -18.29 20.37 -3.51
N LEU A 74 -17.14 19.75 -3.79
CA LEU A 74 -16.71 19.41 -5.14
C LEU A 74 -17.50 18.20 -5.68
N SER A 75 -17.72 17.16 -4.87
CA SER A 75 -18.53 16.00 -5.26
C SER A 75 -20.00 16.34 -5.52
N ALA A 76 -20.56 17.36 -4.84
CA ALA A 76 -21.93 17.81 -5.08
C ALA A 76 -22.14 18.60 -6.39
N LYS A 77 -21.05 18.96 -7.10
CA LYS A 77 -21.10 19.75 -8.35
C LYS A 77 -20.81 18.95 -9.61
N LEU A 78 -20.45 17.67 -9.50
CA LEU A 78 -20.21 16.81 -10.65
C LEU A 78 -21.55 16.26 -11.18
N PRO A 79 -21.94 16.54 -12.43
CA PRO A 79 -23.14 15.95 -13.02
C PRO A 79 -22.94 14.45 -13.20
N ALA A 80 -24.00 13.67 -12.96
CA ALA A 80 -24.00 12.23 -13.17
C ALA A 80 -23.66 11.89 -14.64
N PRO A 81 -22.87 10.84 -14.90
CA PRO A 81 -22.55 10.44 -16.26
C PRO A 81 -23.81 9.94 -16.99
N PRO A 82 -23.97 10.24 -18.29
CA PRO A 82 -25.11 9.78 -19.06
C PRO A 82 -25.06 8.25 -19.25
N VAL A 83 -26.22 7.62 -19.08
CA VAL A 83 -26.43 6.18 -19.33
C VAL A 83 -26.35 5.91 -20.83
N PRO A 84 -25.49 4.99 -21.31
CA PRO A 84 -25.41 4.69 -22.73
C PRO A 84 -26.65 3.93 -23.21
N ALA A 85 -27.27 4.41 -24.29
CA ALA A 85 -28.39 3.76 -24.95
C ALA A 85 -27.93 2.50 -25.71
N ARG A 86 -28.71 1.42 -25.60
CA ARG A 86 -28.53 0.16 -26.35
C ARG A 86 -28.60 0.41 -27.87
N PRO A 87 -27.67 -0.08 -28.70
CA PRO A 87 -27.83 -0.02 -30.14
C PRO A 87 -28.82 -1.10 -30.61
N ARG A 88 -29.79 -0.70 -31.43
CA ARG A 88 -30.64 -1.60 -32.21
C ARG A 88 -29.86 -2.05 -33.45
N GLY A 89 -29.97 -3.34 -33.77
CA GLY A 89 -29.30 -3.96 -34.91
C GLY A 89 -29.75 -3.40 -36.26
N GLY A 90 -28.80 -3.42 -37.19
CA GLY A 90 -28.98 -3.19 -38.61
C GLY A 90 -27.67 -3.58 -39.31
N GLU A 91 -27.73 -4.61 -40.15
CA GLU A 91 -26.65 -5.02 -41.04
C GLU A 91 -26.42 -3.94 -42.09
N GLU A 92 -25.16 -3.55 -42.31
CA GLU A 92 -24.71 -3.10 -43.62
C GLU A 92 -23.21 -3.33 -43.77
N SER A 93 -22.84 -3.89 -44.92
CA SER A 93 -21.48 -4.12 -45.37
C SER A 93 -21.10 -3.01 -46.35
N VAL A 94 -19.80 -2.69 -46.45
CA VAL A 94 -19.02 -2.41 -47.69
C VAL A 94 -17.83 -1.47 -47.40
N GLU A 95 -16.67 -1.95 -47.88
CA GLU A 95 -15.44 -1.27 -48.31
C GLU A 95 -14.46 -0.59 -47.34
N ALA A 96 -13.25 -1.15 -47.38
CA ALA A 96 -12.01 -0.60 -46.89
C ALA A 96 -11.58 0.64 -47.69
N ARG A 97 -11.08 1.66 -46.98
CA ARG A 97 -10.03 2.57 -47.46
C ARG A 97 -9.27 3.20 -46.30
N ALA A 98 -8.01 3.46 -46.59
CA ALA A 98 -6.88 3.66 -45.72
C ALA A 98 -6.82 5.03 -45.00
N ASP A 99 -5.91 5.05 -44.01
CA ASP A 99 -5.18 6.18 -43.44
C ASP A 99 -5.86 7.06 -42.39
N SER A 100 -5.51 6.82 -41.13
CA SER A 100 -5.34 7.88 -40.12
C SER A 100 -4.18 7.57 -39.16
N GLU A 101 -2.97 7.98 -39.55
CA GLU A 101 -1.79 8.12 -38.66
C GLU A 101 -1.95 9.33 -37.71
N LEU A 102 -2.99 9.34 -36.88
CA LEU A 102 -3.25 10.42 -35.89
C LEU A 102 -3.42 9.90 -34.45
N GLY A 103 -3.08 8.64 -34.17
CA GLY A 103 -3.42 8.00 -32.89
C GLY A 103 -2.32 7.90 -31.83
N VAL A 104 -1.06 8.22 -32.15
CA VAL A 104 0.08 7.92 -31.25
C VAL A 104 0.71 9.18 -30.64
N SER A 105 0.77 10.30 -31.37
CA SER A 105 1.44 11.52 -30.87
C SER A 105 0.69 12.20 -29.73
N ASP A 106 -0.63 12.26 -29.77
CA ASP A 106 -1.42 13.02 -28.80
C ASP A 106 -1.48 12.32 -27.43
N LEU A 107 -1.44 10.98 -27.42
CA LEU A 107 -1.35 10.19 -26.20
C LEU A 107 0.03 10.29 -25.53
N GLU A 108 1.11 10.32 -26.32
CA GLU A 108 2.47 10.54 -25.78
C GLU A 108 2.68 11.97 -25.26
N LEU A 109 2.12 12.97 -25.94
CA LEU A 109 2.19 14.38 -25.51
C LEU A 109 1.50 14.59 -24.15
N GLY A 110 0.29 14.03 -23.97
CA GLY A 110 -0.46 14.16 -22.72
C GLY A 110 0.15 13.45 -21.51
N VAL A 111 0.90 12.36 -21.72
CA VAL A 111 1.61 11.65 -20.63
C VAL A 111 2.88 12.39 -20.20
N SER A 112 3.52 13.14 -21.10
CA SER A 112 4.75 13.89 -20.78
C SER A 112 4.53 15.06 -19.81
N GLU A 113 3.29 15.57 -19.71
CA GLU A 113 2.92 16.66 -18.81
C GLU A 113 2.50 16.19 -17.40
N LEU A 114 2.29 14.89 -17.20
CA LEU A 114 1.86 14.34 -15.91
C LEU A 114 3.02 14.32 -14.91
N LYS A 115 2.74 14.69 -13.66
CA LYS A 115 3.69 14.48 -12.57
C LYS A 115 3.79 12.98 -12.27
N SER A 116 4.97 12.54 -11.85
CA SER A 116 5.24 11.13 -11.54
C SER A 116 4.30 10.56 -10.47
N GLU A 117 3.88 11.40 -9.53
CA GLU A 117 2.94 11.10 -8.46
C GLU A 117 1.49 10.89 -8.97
N GLU A 118 1.15 11.42 -10.15
CA GLU A 118 -0.18 11.25 -10.75
C GLU A 118 -0.28 9.96 -11.58
N LEU A 119 0.81 9.22 -11.73
CA LEU A 119 0.87 8.08 -12.63
C LEU A 119 0.30 6.80 -12.00
N GLY A 120 -0.45 6.05 -12.82
CA GLY A 120 -0.79 4.65 -12.61
C GLY A 120 -0.26 3.78 -13.75
N VAL A 121 -0.12 2.48 -13.48
CA VAL A 121 0.23 1.48 -14.49
C VAL A 121 -1.00 1.07 -15.29
N SER A 122 -0.90 0.91 -16.61
CA SER A 122 -2.06 0.49 -17.39
C SER A 122 -2.46 -0.95 -17.08
N VAL A 123 -3.76 -1.22 -17.03
CA VAL A 123 -4.29 -2.58 -16.83
C VAL A 123 -3.86 -3.48 -17.98
N ALA A 124 -3.77 -2.96 -19.21
CA ALA A 124 -3.26 -3.68 -20.36
C ALA A 124 -1.85 -4.25 -20.11
N TYR A 125 -0.92 -3.45 -19.58
CA TYR A 125 0.43 -3.92 -19.23
C TYR A 125 0.40 -4.97 -18.11
N LEU A 126 -0.38 -4.72 -17.06
CA LEU A 126 -0.51 -5.61 -15.91
C LEU A 126 -1.04 -7.00 -16.29
N LEU A 127 -1.98 -7.08 -17.23
CA LEU A 127 -2.58 -8.33 -17.66
C LEU A 127 -1.80 -9.05 -18.78
N SER A 128 -0.87 -8.38 -19.47
CA SER A 128 -0.15 -8.95 -20.62
C SER A 128 1.35 -9.14 -20.38
N ALA A 129 2.13 -8.06 -20.38
CA ALA A 129 3.58 -8.11 -20.32
C ALA A 129 4.11 -8.39 -18.92
N PHE A 130 3.54 -7.76 -17.89
CA PHE A 130 4.04 -7.88 -16.52
C PHE A 130 4.13 -9.33 -16.01
N PRO A 131 3.14 -10.22 -16.25
CA PRO A 131 3.23 -11.60 -15.77
C PRO A 131 4.39 -12.39 -16.39
N GLN A 132 4.82 -12.04 -17.61
CA GLN A 132 5.98 -12.68 -18.24
C GLN A 132 7.28 -12.13 -17.65
N GLU A 133 7.37 -10.81 -17.46
CA GLU A 133 8.51 -10.15 -16.83
C GLU A 133 8.72 -10.67 -15.40
N ALA A 134 7.66 -10.76 -14.59
CA ALA A 134 7.70 -11.24 -13.22
C ALA A 134 8.22 -12.68 -13.11
N ARG A 135 7.71 -13.59 -13.95
CA ARG A 135 8.17 -14.99 -13.99
C ARG A 135 9.61 -15.11 -14.47
N ALA A 136 10.00 -14.35 -15.50
CA ALA A 136 11.35 -14.37 -16.03
C ALA A 136 12.38 -13.87 -15.00
N ALA A 137 12.05 -12.79 -14.27
CA ALA A 137 12.95 -12.21 -13.29
C ALA A 137 13.10 -13.07 -12.02
N THR A 138 12.02 -13.69 -11.56
CA THR A 138 12.03 -14.51 -10.34
C THR A 138 12.41 -15.97 -10.58
N GLY A 139 12.24 -16.47 -11.81
CA GLY A 139 12.34 -17.90 -12.13
C GLY A 139 11.18 -18.74 -11.59
N GLN A 140 10.14 -18.13 -11.00
CA GLN A 140 9.01 -18.81 -10.40
C GLN A 140 7.77 -18.77 -11.32
N GLN A 141 6.93 -19.80 -11.24
CA GLN A 141 5.69 -19.85 -12.04
C GLN A 141 4.61 -18.88 -11.53
N ASP A 142 4.51 -18.75 -10.20
CA ASP A 142 3.52 -17.89 -9.55
C ASP A 142 4.11 -17.21 -8.30
N PRO A 143 5.07 -16.28 -8.48
CA PRO A 143 5.69 -15.58 -7.36
C PRO A 143 4.71 -14.65 -6.64
N ASP A 144 4.97 -14.37 -5.36
CA ASP A 144 4.35 -13.24 -4.66
C ASP A 144 5.08 -11.93 -4.94
N PHE A 145 4.51 -10.80 -4.51
CA PHE A 145 5.07 -9.49 -4.83
C PHE A 145 6.28 -9.10 -3.95
N HIS A 146 6.58 -9.86 -2.89
CA HIS A 146 7.87 -9.71 -2.20
C HIS A 146 9.00 -10.27 -3.07
N ALA A 147 8.84 -11.49 -3.59
CA ALA A 147 9.80 -12.10 -4.50
C ALA A 147 9.96 -11.29 -5.80
N ILE A 148 8.86 -10.77 -6.36
CA ILE A 148 8.95 -9.91 -7.55
C ILE A 148 9.66 -8.59 -7.21
N CYS A 149 9.42 -7.99 -6.04
CA CYS A 149 10.08 -6.74 -5.65
C CYS A 149 11.60 -6.89 -5.62
N GLU A 150 12.09 -7.94 -4.96
CA GLU A 150 13.52 -8.24 -4.88
C GLU A 150 14.18 -8.41 -6.26
N ALA A 151 13.47 -9.02 -7.21
CA ALA A 151 13.99 -9.32 -8.54
C ALA A 151 13.84 -8.17 -9.56
N LEU A 152 12.78 -7.36 -9.46
CA LEU A 152 12.37 -6.44 -10.54
C LEU A 152 12.24 -4.97 -10.12
N ALA A 153 12.01 -4.69 -8.84
CA ALA A 153 11.71 -3.34 -8.39
C ALA A 153 12.90 -2.63 -7.74
N VAL A 154 13.93 -3.39 -7.33
CA VAL A 154 15.12 -2.87 -6.65
C VAL A 154 16.42 -3.36 -7.30
N GLY A 155 17.54 -2.80 -6.86
CA GLY A 155 18.87 -3.21 -7.31
C GLY A 155 19.24 -2.72 -8.72
N PRO A 156 20.51 -2.91 -9.16
CA PRO A 156 20.98 -2.37 -10.44
C PRO A 156 20.23 -2.90 -11.67
N ALA A 157 19.71 -4.14 -11.59
CA ALA A 157 18.95 -4.78 -12.66
C ALA A 157 17.44 -4.55 -12.57
N GLY A 158 16.95 -3.89 -11.51
CA GLY A 158 15.54 -3.54 -11.39
C GLY A 158 15.09 -2.61 -12.50
N LYS A 159 13.80 -2.58 -12.82
CA LYS A 159 13.27 -1.89 -14.01
C LYS A 159 13.56 -0.38 -14.03
N GLY A 160 13.60 0.25 -12.85
CA GLY A 160 13.99 1.65 -12.66
C GLY A 160 15.50 1.88 -12.46
N GLY A 161 16.31 0.82 -12.48
CA GLY A 161 17.75 0.86 -12.22
C GLY A 161 18.49 1.75 -13.22
N GLY A 162 19.36 2.62 -12.71
CA GLY A 162 20.17 3.54 -13.52
C GLY A 162 19.39 4.70 -14.18
N ARG A 163 18.06 4.68 -14.17
CA ARG A 163 17.22 5.78 -14.66
C ARG A 163 17.16 6.90 -13.63
N VAL A 164 17.13 8.15 -14.08
CA VAL A 164 16.95 9.32 -13.21
C VAL A 164 15.50 9.37 -12.75
N CYS A 165 15.26 9.41 -11.44
CA CYS A 165 13.92 9.55 -10.90
C CYS A 165 13.40 10.98 -11.11
N PRO A 166 12.21 11.15 -11.71
CA PRO A 166 11.65 12.48 -11.94
C PRO A 166 11.26 13.21 -10.65
N ARG A 167 11.07 12.50 -9.54
CA ARG A 167 10.65 13.07 -8.24
C ARG A 167 11.79 13.75 -7.49
N ASP A 168 13.02 13.23 -7.60
CA ASP A 168 14.16 13.68 -6.79
C ASP A 168 15.48 13.85 -7.56
N GLY A 169 15.50 13.58 -8.86
CA GLY A 169 16.70 13.71 -9.71
C GLY A 169 17.80 12.68 -9.44
N ARG A 170 17.59 11.71 -8.54
CA ARG A 170 18.59 10.69 -8.19
C ARG A 170 18.41 9.41 -9.03
N PRO A 171 19.47 8.60 -9.23
CA PRO A 171 19.35 7.31 -9.91
C PRO A 171 18.41 6.33 -9.18
N GLY A 172 17.69 5.51 -9.94
CA GLY A 172 16.68 4.58 -9.44
C GLY A 172 15.31 5.26 -9.33
N CYS A 173 14.41 4.96 -10.26
CA CYS A 173 13.03 5.47 -10.27
C CYS A 173 12.01 4.36 -9.94
N SER A 174 10.74 4.74 -9.74
CA SER A 174 9.66 3.77 -9.60
C SER A 174 9.48 2.95 -10.90
N ILE A 175 8.78 1.82 -10.83
CA ILE A 175 8.52 1.01 -12.03
C ILE A 175 7.69 1.81 -13.01
N VAL A 176 6.63 2.50 -12.56
CA VAL A 176 5.75 3.28 -13.46
C VAL A 176 6.51 4.39 -14.21
N ASP A 177 7.52 4.99 -13.58
CA ASP A 177 8.39 5.98 -14.24
C ASP A 177 9.30 5.37 -15.32
N ALA A 178 9.60 4.07 -15.21
CA ALA A 178 10.43 3.35 -16.17
C ALA A 178 9.65 2.76 -17.36
N LEU A 179 8.30 2.78 -17.30
CA LEU A 179 7.44 2.24 -18.36
C LEU A 179 7.35 3.19 -19.56
N ALA A 180 7.10 2.61 -20.73
CA ALA A 180 6.79 3.36 -21.95
C ALA A 180 5.39 4.01 -21.86
N GLY A 181 5.15 5.03 -22.70
CA GLY A 181 3.91 5.83 -22.74
C GLY A 181 2.62 4.99 -22.65
N PRO A 182 2.40 3.97 -23.50
CA PRO A 182 1.17 3.17 -23.48
C PRO A 182 0.93 2.34 -22.20
N HIS A 183 1.95 2.23 -21.33
CA HIS A 183 1.89 1.43 -20.11
C HIS A 183 1.76 2.26 -18.83
N ARG A 184 1.70 3.60 -18.97
CA ARG A 184 1.52 4.53 -17.86
C ARG A 184 0.64 5.70 -18.25
N GLY A 185 -0.07 6.26 -17.29
CA GLY A 185 -0.97 7.39 -17.54
C GLY A 185 -1.54 7.92 -16.23
N ARG A 186 -2.43 8.91 -16.31
CA ARG A 186 -3.08 9.47 -15.13
C ARG A 186 -3.85 8.37 -14.41
N CYS A 187 -3.56 8.19 -13.13
CA CYS A 187 -4.22 7.17 -12.31
C CYS A 187 -5.74 7.34 -12.32
N THR A 188 -6.46 6.23 -12.48
CA THR A 188 -7.92 6.18 -12.44
C THR A 188 -8.47 5.36 -11.27
N HIS A 189 -7.66 4.46 -10.69
CA HIS A 189 -8.06 3.62 -9.56
C HIS A 189 -6.89 3.38 -8.62
N PHE A 190 -7.14 3.53 -7.32
CA PHE A 190 -6.27 3.04 -6.27
C PHE A 190 -6.53 1.54 -6.06
N VAL A 191 -5.50 0.74 -5.90
CA VAL A 191 -5.66 -0.68 -5.53
C VAL A 191 -5.17 -0.88 -4.11
N SER A 192 -6.07 -1.32 -3.23
CA SER A 192 -5.75 -1.80 -1.88
C SER A 192 -5.68 -3.33 -1.90
N TRP A 193 -4.52 -3.88 -1.54
CA TRP A 193 -4.18 -5.30 -1.72
C TRP A 193 -2.96 -5.69 -0.86
N CYS A 194 -2.65 -7.00 -0.79
CA CYS A 194 -1.53 -7.52 -0.02
C CYS A 194 -0.38 -8.01 -0.91
N TRP A 195 0.86 -7.71 -0.52
CA TRP A 195 2.05 -8.16 -1.25
C TRP A 195 2.29 -9.68 -1.21
N ASN A 196 1.70 -10.37 -0.22
CA ASN A 196 1.73 -11.83 -0.12
C ASN A 196 0.75 -12.52 -1.09
N TYR A 197 0.01 -11.76 -1.90
CA TYR A 197 -0.79 -12.33 -2.98
C TYR A 197 0.10 -12.81 -4.10
N THR A 198 -0.28 -13.90 -4.74
CA THR A 198 0.45 -14.41 -5.89
C THR A 198 0.13 -13.57 -7.13
N LEU A 199 1.03 -13.64 -8.11
CA LEU A 199 0.84 -13.01 -9.41
C LEU A 199 -0.49 -13.42 -10.06
N SER A 200 -0.85 -14.71 -10.01
CA SER A 200 -2.07 -15.23 -10.60
C SER A 200 -3.34 -14.74 -9.88
N GLU A 201 -3.31 -14.60 -8.55
CA GLU A 201 -4.41 -14.01 -7.78
C GLU A 201 -4.69 -12.59 -8.23
N VAL A 202 -3.65 -11.75 -8.30
CA VAL A 202 -3.78 -10.34 -8.69
C VAL A 202 -4.25 -10.17 -10.13
N VAL A 203 -3.61 -10.87 -11.07
CA VAL A 203 -3.93 -10.80 -12.50
C VAL A 203 -5.35 -11.31 -12.77
N SER A 204 -5.75 -12.43 -12.15
CA SER A 204 -7.10 -12.96 -12.38
C SER A 204 -8.19 -12.08 -11.77
N ALA A 205 -7.96 -11.47 -10.60
CA ALA A 205 -8.94 -10.59 -9.96
C ALA A 205 -9.19 -9.33 -10.79
N ILE A 206 -8.11 -8.68 -11.27
CA ILE A 206 -8.21 -7.47 -12.09
C ILE A 206 -8.77 -7.82 -13.47
N GLY A 207 -8.35 -8.95 -14.07
CA GLY A 207 -8.87 -9.43 -15.34
C GLY A 207 -10.36 -9.76 -15.31
N GLN A 208 -10.86 -10.33 -14.21
CA GLN A 208 -12.30 -10.57 -14.01
C GLN A 208 -13.05 -9.24 -13.83
N TRP A 209 -12.52 -8.33 -13.01
CA TRP A 209 -13.14 -7.01 -12.81
C TRP A 209 -13.25 -6.20 -14.11
N VAL A 210 -12.25 -6.24 -14.97
CA VAL A 210 -12.30 -5.63 -16.31
C VAL A 210 -13.47 -6.18 -17.11
N GLN A 211 -13.63 -7.51 -17.15
CA GLN A 211 -14.71 -8.17 -17.87
C GLN A 211 -16.08 -7.78 -17.30
N ASP A 212 -16.23 -7.82 -15.98
CA ASP A 212 -17.50 -7.54 -15.30
C ASP A 212 -17.92 -6.06 -15.43
N SER A 213 -16.95 -5.14 -15.40
CA SER A 213 -17.20 -3.70 -15.46
C SER A 213 -17.26 -3.14 -16.87
N GLY A 214 -16.74 -3.86 -17.87
CA GLY A 214 -16.55 -3.36 -19.23
C GLY A 214 -15.49 -2.25 -19.33
N SER A 215 -14.59 -2.15 -18.35
CA SER A 215 -13.52 -1.16 -18.35
C SER A 215 -12.51 -1.44 -19.47
N ASP A 216 -12.06 -0.41 -20.19
CA ASP A 216 -11.00 -0.55 -21.19
C ASP A 216 -9.63 -0.71 -20.51
N PRO A 217 -8.92 -1.85 -20.69
CA PRO A 217 -7.60 -2.07 -20.10
C PRO A 217 -6.54 -1.05 -20.52
N ALA A 218 -6.65 -0.46 -21.72
CA ALA A 218 -5.69 0.50 -22.24
C ALA A 218 -5.92 1.91 -21.67
N ALA A 219 -7.16 2.24 -21.30
CA ALA A 219 -7.54 3.53 -20.72
C ALA A 219 -7.70 3.51 -19.19
N THR A 220 -7.42 2.36 -18.55
CA THR A 220 -7.50 2.19 -17.10
C THR A 220 -6.10 2.11 -16.50
N PHE A 221 -5.81 2.97 -15.53
CA PHE A 221 -4.49 3.09 -14.91
C PHE A 221 -4.59 2.92 -13.40
N LEU A 222 -3.87 1.93 -12.88
CA LEU A 222 -3.93 1.53 -11.47
C LEU A 222 -2.76 2.16 -10.71
N TRP A 223 -3.07 2.86 -9.63
CA TRP A 223 -2.07 3.10 -8.59
C TRP A 223 -1.99 1.85 -7.73
N MET A 224 -0.88 1.12 -7.84
CA MET A 224 -0.56 0.05 -6.92
C MET A 224 0.79 0.38 -6.30
N CYS A 225 0.87 0.32 -4.98
CA CYS A 225 2.07 0.69 -4.22
C CYS A 225 3.35 0.00 -4.73
N PHE A 226 3.27 -1.24 -5.25
CA PHE A 226 4.39 -1.93 -5.88
C PHE A 226 4.96 -1.17 -7.09
N PHE A 227 4.12 -0.71 -8.02
CA PHE A 227 4.53 -0.05 -9.25
C PHE A 227 4.86 1.43 -9.06
N CYS A 228 4.05 2.11 -8.25
CA CYS A 228 4.04 3.58 -8.16
C CYS A 228 4.96 4.13 -7.08
N ASN A 229 5.23 3.37 -6.00
CA ASN A 229 6.23 3.79 -5.04
C ASN A 229 7.64 3.55 -5.58
N ASN A 230 8.55 4.45 -5.26
CA ASN A 230 9.96 4.26 -5.59
C ASN A 230 10.58 3.26 -4.60
N GLN A 231 10.59 1.98 -4.98
CA GLN A 231 11.12 0.89 -4.13
C GLN A 231 12.61 1.07 -3.81
N PHE A 232 13.39 1.73 -4.69
CA PHE A 232 14.78 2.07 -4.39
C PHE A 232 14.89 2.98 -3.17
N ARG A 233 14.04 4.01 -3.08
CA ARG A 233 14.02 4.94 -1.95
C ARG A 233 13.45 4.29 -0.73
N ILE A 234 12.36 3.53 -0.85
CA ILE A 234 11.81 2.80 0.28
C ILE A 234 12.88 1.89 0.91
N VAL A 235 13.67 1.14 0.12
CA VAL A 235 14.74 0.30 0.67
C VAL A 235 15.92 1.13 1.22
N GLN A 236 16.31 2.22 0.57
CA GLN A 236 17.40 3.10 1.01
C GLN A 236 17.04 3.89 2.28
N ASP A 237 15.90 4.56 2.29
CA ASP A 237 15.43 5.41 3.38
C ASP A 237 15.04 4.58 4.59
N ARG A 238 14.60 3.33 4.43
CA ARG A 238 14.48 2.35 5.54
C ARG A 238 15.79 2.10 6.28
N THR A 239 16.95 2.39 5.66
CA THR A 239 18.24 2.35 6.36
C THR A 239 18.60 3.67 7.06
N GLN A 240 17.83 4.75 6.86
CA GLN A 240 18.18 6.11 7.28
C GLN A 240 17.10 6.92 8.05
N ALA A 241 15.78 6.77 7.85
CA ALA A 241 14.73 7.50 8.60
C ALA A 241 13.29 6.92 8.44
N GLY A 242 12.40 7.24 9.40
CA GLY A 242 11.09 6.60 9.67
C GLY A 242 9.88 6.93 8.76
N SER A 243 8.76 6.28 9.09
CA SER A 243 7.52 6.01 8.32
C SER A 243 6.58 7.20 8.03
N ASP A 244 6.84 8.40 8.56
CA ASP A 244 5.91 9.54 8.53
C ASP A 244 5.59 10.06 7.10
N SER A 245 6.40 9.72 6.09
CA SER A 245 6.14 10.11 4.69
C SER A 245 5.06 9.29 4.00
N LEU A 246 4.79 8.06 4.47
CA LEU A 246 3.96 7.11 3.73
C LEU A 246 2.46 7.41 3.81
N GLN A 247 2.00 8.00 4.92
CA GLN A 247 0.58 8.33 5.10
C GLN A 247 0.13 9.47 4.18
N GLY A 248 0.85 10.59 4.16
CA GLY A 248 0.49 11.74 3.33
C GLY A 248 0.50 11.40 1.83
N ILE A 249 1.47 10.59 1.41
CA ILE A 249 1.57 10.05 0.06
C ILE A 249 0.34 9.17 -0.26
N PHE A 250 -0.07 8.31 0.67
CA PHE A 250 -1.26 7.47 0.50
C PHE A 250 -2.55 8.28 0.33
N GLU A 251 -2.84 9.20 1.26
CA GLU A 251 -4.09 9.97 1.24
C GLU A 251 -4.22 10.80 -0.04
N GLU A 252 -3.11 11.39 -0.49
CA GLU A 252 -3.05 12.12 -1.75
C GLU A 252 -3.37 11.21 -2.95
N HIS A 253 -2.73 10.04 -3.07
CA HIS A 253 -2.97 9.14 -4.18
C HIS A 253 -4.38 8.53 -4.18
N LEU A 254 -4.90 8.20 -3.02
CA LEU A 254 -6.27 7.70 -2.90
C LEU A 254 -7.27 8.79 -3.33
N ALA A 255 -7.06 10.05 -2.91
CA ALA A 255 -7.88 11.18 -3.35
C ALA A 255 -7.76 11.46 -4.86
N LEU A 256 -6.54 11.41 -5.41
CA LEU A 256 -6.30 11.61 -6.85
C LEU A 256 -6.97 10.54 -7.71
N SER A 257 -7.01 9.29 -7.23
CA SER A 257 -7.63 8.18 -7.95
C SER A 257 -9.15 8.29 -7.98
N GLY A 258 -9.76 8.84 -6.91
CA GLY A 258 -11.21 9.04 -6.80
C GLY A 258 -12.06 7.76 -6.68
N ARG A 259 -11.45 6.58 -6.83
CA ARG A 259 -12.08 5.25 -6.71
C ARG A 259 -11.04 4.24 -6.21
N MET A 260 -11.50 3.23 -5.48
CA MET A 260 -10.65 2.16 -4.95
C MET A 260 -11.13 0.78 -5.39
N LEU A 261 -10.20 -0.04 -5.87
CA LEU A 261 -10.36 -1.49 -5.96
C LEU A 261 -9.79 -2.13 -4.69
N LEU A 262 -10.62 -2.90 -3.98
CA LEU A 262 -10.21 -3.65 -2.80
C LEU A 262 -10.11 -5.13 -3.19
N LEU A 263 -8.89 -5.66 -3.22
CA LEU A 263 -8.64 -7.04 -3.64
C LEU A 263 -8.61 -7.97 -2.44
N LEU A 264 -9.58 -8.91 -2.37
CA LEU A 264 -9.55 -10.02 -1.42
C LEU A 264 -9.05 -11.28 -2.13
N ASN A 265 -7.99 -11.92 -1.64
CA ASN A 265 -7.55 -13.19 -2.22
C ASN A 265 -8.53 -14.35 -1.95
N SER A 266 -9.28 -14.25 -0.85
CA SER A 266 -10.30 -15.23 -0.44
C SER A 266 -11.46 -14.50 0.21
N TYR A 267 -12.68 -15.02 0.04
CA TYR A 267 -13.83 -14.55 0.80
C TYR A 267 -13.94 -15.23 2.17
N ALA A 268 -13.40 -16.44 2.32
CA ALA A 268 -13.54 -17.27 3.53
C ALA A 268 -12.50 -16.94 4.59
N GLU A 269 -11.25 -16.71 4.17
CA GLU A 269 -10.12 -16.35 5.02
C GLU A 269 -9.24 -15.30 4.32
N PRO A 270 -9.73 -14.05 4.15
CA PRO A 270 -8.97 -13.03 3.44
C PRO A 270 -7.74 -12.61 4.23
N THR A 271 -6.55 -12.69 3.63
CA THR A 271 -5.34 -12.11 4.24
C THR A 271 -5.51 -10.61 4.46
N TYR A 272 -6.28 -9.94 3.60
CA TYR A 272 -6.56 -8.50 3.64
C TYR A 272 -6.96 -8.02 5.04
N ILE A 273 -7.85 -8.74 5.72
CA ILE A 273 -8.39 -8.34 7.03
C ILE A 273 -7.42 -8.58 8.20
N THR A 274 -6.20 -9.06 7.89
CA THR A 274 -5.12 -9.23 8.86
C THR A 274 -4.02 -8.17 8.69
N ARG A 275 -4.13 -7.29 7.67
CA ARG A 275 -3.09 -6.31 7.34
C ARG A 275 -3.48 -4.91 7.77
N ALA A 276 -2.64 -4.28 8.60
CA ALA A 276 -2.91 -2.98 9.20
C ALA A 276 -3.11 -1.88 8.13
N TRP A 277 -2.22 -1.84 7.12
CA TRP A 277 -2.36 -0.93 5.97
C TRP A 277 -3.68 -1.13 5.24
N CYS A 278 -4.02 -2.36 4.84
CA CYS A 278 -5.25 -2.65 4.09
C CYS A 278 -6.53 -2.23 4.84
N ILE A 279 -6.59 -2.45 6.15
CA ILE A 279 -7.72 -2.02 6.99
C ILE A 279 -7.77 -0.49 7.07
N PHE A 280 -6.62 0.16 7.29
CA PHE A 280 -6.54 1.61 7.35
C PHE A 280 -6.92 2.27 6.02
N GLU A 281 -6.43 1.75 4.90
CA GLU A 281 -6.78 2.22 3.54
C GLU A 281 -8.29 2.13 3.29
N CYS A 282 -8.92 1.00 3.67
CA CYS A 282 -10.37 0.84 3.56
C CYS A 282 -11.12 1.84 4.44
N TYR A 283 -10.69 2.03 5.69
CA TYR A 283 -11.29 3.00 6.59
C TYR A 283 -11.23 4.43 6.03
N VAL A 284 -10.08 4.85 5.51
CA VAL A 284 -9.92 6.18 4.90
C VAL A 284 -10.81 6.31 3.68
N ALA A 285 -10.84 5.31 2.79
CA ALA A 285 -11.72 5.35 1.62
C ALA A 285 -13.21 5.48 2.00
N VAL A 286 -13.69 4.71 2.98
CA VAL A 286 -15.10 4.80 3.42
C VAL A 286 -15.40 6.15 4.05
N THR A 287 -14.56 6.63 4.96
CA THR A 287 -14.80 7.88 5.70
C THR A 287 -14.69 9.14 4.84
N THR A 288 -13.88 9.08 3.77
CA THR A 288 -13.75 10.16 2.78
C THR A 288 -14.79 10.07 1.65
N GLY A 289 -15.60 9.01 1.62
CA GLY A 289 -16.65 8.81 0.63
C GLY A 289 -16.14 8.38 -0.75
N ILE A 290 -14.95 7.77 -0.80
CA ILE A 290 -14.36 7.24 -2.02
C ILE A 290 -15.02 5.88 -2.31
N PRO A 291 -15.61 5.69 -3.51
CA PRO A 291 -16.26 4.42 -3.87
C PRO A 291 -15.27 3.25 -3.85
N ILE A 292 -15.68 2.16 -3.20
CA ILE A 292 -14.92 0.91 -3.12
C ILE A 292 -15.61 -0.17 -3.94
N THR A 293 -14.88 -0.78 -4.86
CA THR A 293 -15.27 -2.01 -5.55
C THR A 293 -14.41 -3.16 -5.03
N VAL A 294 -15.03 -4.11 -4.35
CA VAL A 294 -14.32 -5.32 -3.88
C VAL A 294 -14.28 -6.36 -5.01
N ILE A 295 -13.08 -6.83 -5.30
CA ILE A 295 -12.75 -7.79 -6.36
C ILE A 295 -12.11 -9.06 -5.79
N LEU A 296 -12.34 -10.19 -6.45
CA LEU A 296 -11.87 -11.52 -6.06
C LEU A 296 -11.12 -12.17 -7.24
N PRO A 297 -10.07 -12.97 -6.99
CA PRO A 297 -9.51 -13.87 -7.98
C PRO A 297 -10.58 -14.79 -8.57
N ALA A 298 -10.42 -15.18 -9.83
CA ALA A 298 -11.43 -16.00 -10.54
C ALA A 298 -11.76 -17.32 -9.80
N THR A 299 -10.75 -17.95 -9.18
CA THR A 299 -10.94 -19.17 -8.38
C THR A 299 -11.73 -18.92 -7.10
N ALA A 300 -11.47 -17.80 -6.41
CA ALA A 300 -12.20 -17.40 -5.21
C ALA A 300 -13.65 -17.02 -5.55
N GLU A 301 -13.87 -16.31 -6.66
CA GLU A 301 -15.21 -15.96 -7.18
C GLU A 301 -16.01 -17.23 -7.51
N ALA A 302 -15.42 -18.17 -8.25
CA ALA A 302 -16.07 -19.44 -8.60
C ALA A 302 -16.42 -20.28 -7.35
N SER A 303 -15.53 -20.32 -6.37
CA SER A 303 -15.81 -20.99 -5.08
C SER A 303 -16.90 -20.26 -4.30
N PHE A 304 -16.92 -18.93 -4.33
CA PHE A 304 -17.92 -18.12 -3.64
C PHE A 304 -19.34 -18.43 -4.16
N GLN A 305 -19.49 -18.54 -5.48
CA GLN A 305 -20.76 -18.90 -6.12
C GLN A 305 -21.31 -20.25 -5.65
N GLN A 306 -20.44 -21.23 -5.34
CA GLN A 306 -20.86 -22.55 -4.86
C GLN A 306 -21.35 -22.55 -3.41
N VAL A 307 -20.90 -21.59 -2.59
CA VAL A 307 -21.28 -21.51 -1.17
C VAL A 307 -22.37 -20.47 -0.88
N VAL A 308 -22.63 -19.58 -1.85
CA VAL A 308 -23.74 -18.63 -1.86
C VAL A 308 -25.06 -19.39 -1.71
N GLY A 309 -25.67 -19.29 -0.52
CA GLY A 309 -26.94 -19.93 -0.17
C GLY A 309 -26.87 -20.93 0.97
N SER A 310 -25.74 -21.61 1.19
CA SER A 310 -25.61 -22.64 2.25
C SER A 310 -24.67 -22.24 3.39
N ARG A 311 -23.57 -21.54 3.08
CA ARG A 311 -22.52 -21.18 4.06
C ARG A 311 -22.24 -19.70 4.19
N LEU A 312 -23.19 -18.84 3.76
CA LEU A 312 -23.04 -17.39 3.86
C LEU A 312 -22.79 -16.90 5.30
N HIS A 313 -23.33 -17.61 6.29
CA HIS A 313 -23.12 -17.31 7.70
C HIS A 313 -21.64 -17.45 8.11
N GLU A 314 -20.93 -18.46 7.59
CA GLU A 314 -19.50 -18.66 7.85
C GLU A 314 -18.69 -17.48 7.30
N VAL A 315 -18.96 -17.08 6.05
CA VAL A 315 -18.31 -15.92 5.40
C VAL A 315 -18.57 -14.62 6.16
N ARG A 316 -19.81 -14.40 6.60
CA ARG A 316 -20.18 -13.26 7.44
C ARG A 316 -19.40 -13.26 8.75
N ASP A 317 -19.25 -14.43 9.38
CA ASP A 317 -18.60 -14.55 10.66
C ASP A 317 -17.08 -14.34 10.54
N THR A 318 -16.44 -14.68 9.42
CA THR A 318 -15.07 -14.27 9.10
C THR A 318 -14.90 -12.76 9.16
N PHE A 319 -15.74 -11.99 8.45
CA PHE A 319 -15.60 -10.52 8.46
C PHE A 319 -15.87 -9.91 9.83
N ARG A 320 -16.73 -10.53 10.64
CA ARG A 320 -16.97 -10.08 12.03
C ARG A 320 -15.75 -10.25 12.93
N GLN A 321 -14.85 -11.17 12.62
CA GLN A 321 -13.60 -11.39 13.36
C GLN A 321 -12.50 -10.38 13.02
N LEU A 322 -12.69 -9.53 12.00
CA LEU A 322 -11.73 -8.46 11.68
C LEU A 322 -11.39 -7.65 12.93
N ASP A 323 -10.11 -7.44 13.18
CA ASP A 323 -9.65 -6.63 14.30
C ASP A 323 -8.36 -5.88 13.91
N ALA A 324 -8.52 -4.59 13.66
CA ALA A 324 -7.46 -3.65 13.35
C ALA A 324 -6.36 -3.60 14.42
N GLN A 325 -6.69 -3.89 15.69
CA GLN A 325 -5.70 -3.90 16.77
C GLN A 325 -4.75 -5.11 16.67
N ARG A 326 -5.25 -6.23 16.14
CA ARG A 326 -4.49 -7.47 15.91
C ARG A 326 -3.86 -7.55 14.53
N ALA A 327 -4.23 -6.65 13.63
CA ALA A 327 -3.67 -6.59 12.29
C ALA A 327 -2.18 -6.21 12.31
N VAL A 328 -1.45 -6.68 11.31
CA VAL A 328 0.01 -6.56 11.24
C VAL A 328 0.49 -5.84 9.98
N ALA A 329 1.65 -5.20 10.07
CA ALA A 329 2.41 -4.73 8.90
C ALA A 329 3.68 -5.57 8.72
N SER A 330 4.27 -5.54 7.53
CA SER A 330 5.54 -6.26 7.28
C SER A 330 6.71 -5.66 8.07
N TYR A 331 6.58 -4.40 8.51
CA TYR A 331 7.57 -3.68 9.29
C TYR A 331 6.93 -3.16 10.57
N GLN A 332 7.58 -3.40 11.71
CA GLN A 332 7.05 -3.01 13.02
C GLN A 332 6.84 -1.49 13.13
N ALA A 333 7.76 -0.68 12.58
CA ALA A 333 7.62 0.78 12.61
C ALA A 333 6.35 1.26 11.90
N ASP A 334 6.04 0.70 10.72
CA ASP A 334 4.80 1.02 10.01
C ASP A 334 3.57 0.56 10.80
N GLU A 335 3.63 -0.62 11.43
CA GLU A 335 2.56 -1.14 12.28
C GLU A 335 2.29 -0.21 13.47
N ASP A 336 3.34 0.22 14.17
CA ASP A 336 3.26 1.11 15.31
C ASP A 336 2.67 2.46 14.91
N THR A 337 3.16 3.04 13.81
CA THR A 337 2.66 4.31 13.26
C THR A 337 1.18 4.23 12.91
N ILE A 338 0.75 3.21 12.15
CA ILE A 338 -0.66 3.03 11.81
C ILE A 338 -1.47 2.87 13.09
N LYS A 339 -1.04 2.02 14.02
CA LYS A 339 -1.79 1.79 15.27
C LYS A 339 -1.85 3.05 16.14
N ASP A 340 -0.82 3.89 16.13
CA ASP A 340 -0.82 5.20 16.80
C ASP A 340 -1.84 6.13 16.14
N ILE A 341 -1.86 6.23 14.82
CA ILE A 341 -2.85 7.02 14.07
C ILE A 341 -4.26 6.55 14.41
N ILE A 342 -4.51 5.25 14.36
CA ILE A 342 -5.81 4.66 14.68
C ILE A 342 -6.20 5.00 16.12
N ARG A 343 -5.30 4.81 17.10
CA ARG A 343 -5.57 5.12 18.51
C ARG A 343 -5.92 6.58 18.75
N ASN A 344 -5.31 7.49 17.98
CA ASN A 344 -5.52 8.94 18.10
C ASN A 344 -6.69 9.45 17.23
N SER A 345 -7.30 8.60 16.41
CA SER A 345 -8.48 8.95 15.61
C SER A 345 -9.77 8.89 16.44
N ASP A 346 -10.79 9.64 16.02
CA ASP A 346 -12.10 9.65 16.68
C ASP A 346 -12.72 8.25 16.71
N GLY A 347 -12.95 7.73 17.92
CA GLY A 347 -13.51 6.40 18.16
C GLY A 347 -12.50 5.24 18.05
N GLY A 348 -11.23 5.52 17.74
CA GLY A 348 -10.14 4.56 17.83
C GLY A 348 -10.34 3.28 17.01
N PHE A 349 -9.82 2.16 17.52
CA PHE A 349 -9.97 0.84 16.89
C PHE A 349 -11.43 0.40 16.75
N GLU A 350 -12.32 0.79 17.66
CA GLU A 350 -13.73 0.41 17.61
C GLU A 350 -14.41 1.01 16.37
N ALA A 351 -14.21 2.31 16.13
CA ALA A 351 -14.76 2.99 14.96
C ALA A 351 -14.23 2.39 13.65
N ILE A 352 -12.92 2.17 13.55
CA ILE A 352 -12.31 1.57 12.36
C ILE A 352 -12.84 0.17 12.10
N ASN A 353 -12.88 -0.68 13.14
CA ASN A 353 -13.42 -2.02 13.04
C ASN A 353 -14.88 -1.99 12.58
N GLY A 354 -15.70 -1.11 13.15
CA GLY A 354 -17.10 -0.95 12.76
C GLY A 354 -17.27 -0.56 11.29
N VAL A 355 -16.51 0.45 10.83
CA VAL A 355 -16.56 0.96 9.45
C VAL A 355 -16.14 -0.11 8.44
N VAL A 356 -14.98 -0.75 8.65
CA VAL A 356 -14.44 -1.72 7.68
C VAL A 356 -15.28 -3.00 7.66
N LYS A 357 -15.75 -3.47 8.82
CA LYS A 357 -16.71 -4.59 8.89
C LYS A 357 -17.99 -4.25 8.15
N GLY A 358 -18.53 -3.06 8.36
CA GLY A 358 -19.73 -2.59 7.68
C GLY A 358 -19.58 -2.64 6.16
N GLN A 359 -18.48 -2.10 5.63
CA GLN A 359 -18.18 -2.10 4.19
C GLN A 359 -18.09 -3.52 3.61
N LEU A 360 -17.35 -4.43 4.27
CA LEU A 360 -17.19 -5.80 3.79
C LEU A 360 -18.50 -6.61 3.89
N LEU A 361 -19.27 -6.42 4.96
CA LEU A 361 -20.58 -7.06 5.12
C LEU A 361 -21.61 -6.53 4.13
N GLN A 362 -21.57 -5.23 3.83
CA GLN A 362 -22.41 -4.63 2.79
C GLN A 362 -22.07 -5.19 1.42
N TRP A 363 -20.79 -5.28 1.07
CA TRP A 363 -20.34 -5.94 -0.15
C TRP A 363 -20.85 -7.38 -0.23
N LEU A 364 -20.68 -8.16 0.85
CA LEU A 364 -21.14 -9.54 0.92
C LEU A 364 -22.65 -9.66 0.64
N ALA A 365 -23.44 -8.78 1.26
CA ALA A 365 -24.89 -8.74 1.05
C ALA A 365 -25.25 -8.36 -0.39
N SER A 366 -24.60 -7.35 -0.97
CA SER A 366 -24.81 -6.93 -2.36
C SER A 366 -24.43 -8.01 -3.37
N ARG A 367 -23.30 -8.70 -3.16
CA ARG A 367 -22.89 -9.83 -4.02
C ARG A 367 -23.88 -10.99 -3.93
N PHE A 368 -24.32 -11.35 -2.72
CA PHE A 368 -25.35 -12.36 -2.53
C PHE A 368 -26.66 -12.00 -3.26
N GLN A 369 -27.13 -10.77 -3.11
CA GLN A 369 -28.31 -10.27 -3.83
C GLN A 369 -28.13 -10.32 -5.36
N GLY A 370 -26.93 -9.99 -5.85
CA GLY A 370 -26.57 -10.08 -7.27
C GLY A 370 -26.77 -11.49 -7.82
N TYR A 371 -26.26 -12.52 -7.14
CA TYR A 371 -26.46 -13.90 -7.58
C TYR A 371 -27.90 -14.38 -7.45
N MET A 372 -28.61 -13.95 -6.41
CA MET A 372 -30.03 -14.30 -6.24
C MET A 372 -30.92 -13.65 -7.31
N SER A 373 -30.53 -12.48 -7.82
CA SER A 373 -31.31 -11.67 -8.77
C SER A 373 -30.90 -11.87 -10.23
N GLY A 374 -29.77 -12.53 -10.48
CA GLY A 374 -29.16 -12.66 -11.80
C GLY A 374 -28.24 -13.88 -11.89
N GLY A 375 -28.71 -15.05 -11.47
CA GLY A 375 -28.10 -16.30 -11.88
C GLY A 375 -28.10 -16.42 -13.42
N PRO A 376 -27.28 -17.31 -14.00
CA PRO A 376 -27.59 -17.79 -15.35
C PRO A 376 -29.05 -18.25 -15.46
#